data_AF-A0A1J3D251-F1
#
_entry.id   AF-A0A1J3D251-F1
#
_cell.length_a   1.000
_cell.length_b   1.000
_cell.length_c   1.000
_cell.angle_alpha   90.00
_cell.angle_beta   90.00
_cell.angle_gamma   90.00
#
_symmetry.space_group_name_H-M   'P 1'
#
loop_
_entity.id
_entity.type
_entity.pdbx_description
1 polymer ?
#
loop_
_entity_poly.entity_id
_entity_poly.type
_entity_poly.pdbx_seq_one_letter_code
_entity_poly.pdbx_strand_id
1 'polypeptide(L)'
;EFNVTSKANDDDEQRKRYEEEIFDFGSSSSMFLPLTTVAIVNLFAFVWGLYSLFLCGGGLCIELMLAGFAVVNCLPIYEAMMLRKDDGKLPNRVCFSAGILALVLIVSGYFFLK
;
A
#
# COMPACT_ATOMS: atom_id res chain seq x y z
N GLU A 1 25.43 -13.75 -28.99
CA GLU A 1 25.70 -12.71 -27.99
C GLU A 1 24.87 -13.03 -26.75
N PHE A 2 25.50 -13.25 -25.61
CA PHE A 2 24.80 -13.60 -24.37
C PHE A 2 24.39 -12.29 -23.71
N ASN A 3 23.16 -11.83 -23.95
CA ASN A 3 22.63 -10.66 -23.28
C ASN A 3 22.43 -11.02 -21.80
N VAL A 4 23.32 -10.53 -20.95
CA VAL A 4 23.23 -10.72 -19.50
C VAL A 4 21.85 -10.24 -19.07
N THR A 5 21.11 -11.06 -18.30
CA THR A 5 19.82 -10.62 -17.73
C THR A 5 19.99 -9.24 -17.13
N SER A 6 19.07 -8.31 -17.38
CA SER A 6 19.09 -6.89 -16.98
C SER A 6 19.06 -6.64 -15.46
N LYS A 7 19.57 -7.57 -14.65
CA LYS A 7 19.74 -7.46 -13.20
C LYS A 7 20.65 -6.30 -12.81
N ALA A 8 21.42 -5.77 -13.77
CA ALA A 8 22.08 -4.49 -13.73
C ALA A 8 21.61 -3.68 -14.94
N ASN A 9 20.40 -3.12 -14.89
CA ASN A 9 20.14 -1.95 -15.73
C ASN A 9 20.94 -0.80 -15.13
N ASP A 10 21.64 -0.04 -15.98
CA ASP A 10 22.40 1.17 -15.69
C ASP A 10 21.50 2.35 -15.24
N ASP A 11 20.48 2.08 -14.44
CA ASP A 11 19.64 3.10 -13.84
C ASP A 11 20.25 3.48 -12.48
N ASP A 12 21.22 4.40 -12.53
CA ASP A 12 21.89 4.93 -11.33
C ASP A 12 20.89 5.42 -10.28
N GLU A 13 19.69 5.84 -10.68
CA GLU A 13 18.64 6.24 -9.75
C GLU A 13 18.05 5.06 -8.99
N GLN A 14 17.82 3.92 -9.66
CA GLN A 14 17.37 2.69 -9.00
C GLN A 14 18.43 2.17 -8.01
N ARG A 15 19.72 2.26 -8.37
CA ARG A 15 20.82 1.89 -7.47
C ARG A 15 20.90 2.79 -6.24
N LYS A 16 20.79 4.11 -6.43
CA LYS A 16 20.76 5.08 -5.31
C LYS A 16 19.61 4.82 -4.36
N ARG A 17 18.41 4.56 -4.88
CA ARG A 17 17.25 4.19 -4.06
C ARG A 17 17.53 2.92 -3.23
N TYR A 18 18.14 1.91 -3.84
CA TYR A 18 18.51 0.70 -3.11
C TYR A 18 19.53 0.97 -2.00
N GLU A 19 20.56 1.77 -2.26
CA GLU A 19 21.58 2.15 -1.26
C GLU A 19 21.00 3.00 -0.12
N GLU A 20 19.95 3.78 -0.39
CA GLU A 20 19.19 4.56 0.59
C GLU A 20 18.09 3.74 1.31
N GLU A 21 18.05 2.42 1.13
CA GLU A 21 17.04 1.50 1.69
C GLU A 21 15.60 1.86 1.28
N ILE A 22 15.47 2.53 0.14
CA ILE A 22 14.21 2.95 -0.42
C ILE A 22 13.66 1.85 -1.34
N PHE A 23 12.41 1.45 -1.09
CA PHE A 23 11.70 0.55 -1.99
C PHE A 23 11.42 1.21 -3.35
N ASP A 24 11.63 0.43 -4.41
CA ASP A 24 11.32 0.80 -5.79
C ASP A 24 10.04 0.09 -6.26
N PHE A 25 9.02 0.90 -6.57
CA PHE A 25 7.73 0.45 -7.07
C PHE A 25 7.51 0.80 -8.56
N GLY A 26 8.50 1.40 -9.23
CA GLY A 26 8.40 1.83 -10.62
C GLY A 26 8.29 0.68 -11.63
N SER A 27 8.67 -0.54 -11.22
CA SER A 27 8.50 -1.73 -12.04
C SER A 27 7.01 -2.04 -12.27
N SER A 28 6.64 -2.43 -13.49
CA SER A 28 5.25 -2.78 -13.82
C SER A 28 4.88 -4.17 -13.29
N SER A 29 4.97 -4.40 -11.99
CA SER A 29 4.66 -5.68 -11.36
C SER A 29 3.18 -5.81 -11.00
N SER A 30 2.58 -6.95 -11.38
CA SER A 30 1.21 -7.29 -11.00
C SER A 30 1.03 -7.49 -9.49
N MET A 31 2.12 -7.66 -8.72
CA MET A 31 2.07 -7.85 -7.27
C MET A 31 1.73 -6.57 -6.51
N PHE A 32 1.97 -5.39 -7.10
CA PHE A 32 1.68 -4.12 -6.45
C PHE A 32 0.18 -3.88 -6.28
N LEU A 33 -0.65 -4.36 -7.20
CA LEU A 33 -2.10 -4.20 -7.11
C LEU A 33 -2.71 -4.79 -5.83
N PRO A 34 -2.56 -6.10 -5.52
CA PRO A 34 -3.10 -6.65 -4.29
C PRO A 34 -2.44 -6.06 -3.04
N LEU A 35 -1.13 -5.80 -3.08
CA LEU A 35 -0.39 -5.19 -1.96
C LEU A 35 -0.97 -3.81 -1.59
N THR A 36 -1.13 -2.94 -2.59
CA THR A 36 -1.70 -1.61 -2.42
C THR A 36 -3.16 -1.66 -1.99
N THR A 37 -3.94 -2.62 -2.50
CA THR A 37 -5.34 -2.80 -2.10
C THR A 37 -5.45 -3.15 -0.61
N VAL A 38 -4.64 -4.11 -0.13
CA VAL A 38 -4.62 -4.51 1.29
C VAL A 38 -4.16 -3.34 2.18
N ALA A 39 -3.16 -2.58 1.76
CA ALA A 39 -2.72 -1.38 2.48
C ALA A 39 -3.88 -0.38 2.63
N ILE A 40 -4.57 -0.03 1.55
CA ILE A 40 -5.71 0.91 1.58
C ILE A 40 -6.81 0.41 2.53
N VAL A 41 -7.20 -0.88 2.45
CA VAL A 41 -8.24 -1.44 3.32
C VAL A 41 -7.83 -1.39 4.79
N ASN A 42 -6.58 -1.75 5.13
CA ASN A 42 -6.07 -1.67 6.50
C ASN A 42 -6.05 -0.24 7.03
N LEU A 43 -5.72 0.75 6.19
CA LEU A 43 -5.78 2.16 6.56
C LEU A 43 -7.21 2.59 6.89
N PHE A 44 -8.18 2.24 6.04
CA PHE A 44 -9.59 2.55 6.31
C PHE A 44 -10.09 1.88 7.59
N ALA A 45 -9.74 0.61 7.81
CA ALA A 45 -10.10 -0.12 9.02
C ALA A 45 -9.50 0.54 10.28
N PHE A 46 -8.24 0.98 10.21
CA PHE A 46 -7.59 1.67 11.33
C PHE A 46 -8.26 3.02 11.64
N VAL A 47 -8.54 3.84 10.61
CA VAL A 47 -9.23 5.14 10.80
C VAL A 47 -10.62 4.94 11.37
N TRP A 48 -11.38 3.97 10.85
CA TRP A 48 -12.72 3.65 11.36
C TRP A 48 -12.68 3.11 12.80
N GLY A 49 -11.74 2.20 13.09
CA GLY A 49 -11.54 1.66 14.44
C GLY A 49 -11.17 2.75 15.43
N LEU A 50 -10.33 3.70 15.03
CA LEU A 50 -9.94 4.84 15.87
C LEU A 50 -11.15 5.77 16.14
N TYR A 51 -11.95 6.07 15.11
CA TYR A 51 -13.20 6.81 15.26
C TYR A 51 -14.16 6.10 16.23
N SER A 52 -14.35 4.79 16.06
CA SER A 52 -15.21 3.99 16.94
C SER A 52 -14.71 3.95 18.38
N LEU A 53 -13.39 3.92 18.59
CA LEU A 53 -12.78 3.97 19.92
C LEU A 53 -13.09 5.29 20.63
N PHE A 54 -12.96 6.42 19.92
CA PHE A 54 -13.25 7.74 20.49
C PHE A 54 -14.73 7.99 20.76
N LEU A 55 -15.64 7.52 19.89
CA LEU A 55 -17.07 7.79 20.02
C LEU A 55 -17.84 6.78 20.88
N CYS A 56 -17.54 5.49 20.72
CA CYS A 56 -18.36 4.42 21.30
C CYS A 56 -17.69 3.75 22.51
N GLY A 57 -16.42 4.08 22.80
CA GLY A 57 -15.67 3.57 23.96
C GLY A 57 -15.49 2.05 23.99
N GLY A 58 -15.75 1.36 22.87
CA GLY A 58 -15.87 -0.10 22.81
C GLY A 58 -14.63 -0.83 22.25
N GLY A 59 -14.14 -1.81 23.02
CA GLY A 59 -13.94 -3.22 22.63
C GLY A 59 -12.95 -3.66 21.54
N LEU A 60 -12.41 -2.79 20.68
CA LEU A 60 -11.62 -3.23 19.51
C LEU A 60 -10.10 -3.01 19.64
N CYS A 61 -9.54 -3.13 20.85
CA CYS A 61 -8.12 -2.83 21.09
C CYS A 61 -7.17 -3.72 20.27
N ILE A 62 -7.45 -5.03 20.18
CA ILE A 62 -6.58 -5.97 19.47
C ILE A 62 -6.67 -5.76 17.95
N GLU A 63 -7.87 -5.53 17.42
CA GLU A 63 -8.07 -5.24 15.99
C GLU A 63 -7.41 -3.91 15.61
N LEU A 64 -7.54 -2.88 16.44
CA LEU A 64 -6.90 -1.59 16.21
C LEU A 64 -5.38 -1.71 16.29
N MET A 65 -4.84 -2.50 17.22
CA MET A 65 -3.41 -2.78 17.31
C MET A 65 -2.90 -3.51 16.06
N LEU A 66 -3.64 -4.51 15.58
CA LEU A 66 -3.27 -5.28 14.38
C LEU A 66 -3.35 -4.43 13.11
N ALA A 67 -4.42 -3.66 12.95
CA ALA A 67 -4.56 -2.72 11.84
C ALA A 67 -3.49 -1.64 11.90
N GLY A 68 -3.17 -1.12 13.09
CA GLY A 68 -2.08 -0.17 13.30
C GLY A 68 -0.72 -0.74 12.92
N PHE A 69 -0.42 -1.98 13.34
CA PHE A 69 0.79 -2.69 12.93
C PHE A 69 0.86 -2.83 11.41
N ALA A 70 -0.23 -3.24 10.76
CA ALA A 70 -0.27 -3.32 9.30
C ALA A 70 -0.04 -1.96 8.63
N VAL A 71 -0.65 -0.88 9.13
CA VAL A 71 -0.48 0.48 8.62
C VAL A 71 0.97 0.95 8.75
N VAL A 72 1.63 0.72 9.89
CA VAL A 72 3.04 1.06 10.09
C VAL A 72 3.95 0.31 9.11
N ASN A 73 3.71 -0.98 8.88
CA ASN A 73 4.47 -1.75 7.89
C ASN A 73 4.19 -1.31 6.45
N CYS A 74 3.02 -0.74 6.17
CA CYS A 74 2.65 -0.23 4.84
C CYS A 74 3.07 1.24 4.60
N LEU A 75 3.80 1.87 5.53
CA LEU A 75 4.33 3.24 5.35
C LEU A 75 5.04 3.48 4.01
N PRO A 76 6.01 2.65 3.57
CA PRO A 76 6.68 2.87 2.29
C PRO A 76 5.72 2.81 1.09
N ILE A 77 4.62 2.06 1.20
CA ILE A 77 3.59 1.97 0.16
C ILE A 77 2.76 3.25 0.10
N TYR A 78 2.36 3.80 1.26
CA TYR A 78 1.63 5.07 1.31
C TYR A 78 2.50 6.23 0.82
N GLU A 79 3.79 6.23 1.18
CA GLU A 79 4.76 7.20 0.70
C GLU A 79 4.92 7.14 -0.82
N ALA A 80 5.09 5.93 -1.38
CA ALA A 80 5.17 5.69 -2.82
C ALA A 80 3.88 6.01 -3.59
N MET A 81 2.73 6.01 -2.91
CA MET A 81 1.44 6.35 -3.52
C MET A 81 1.17 7.86 -3.57
N MET A 82 1.49 8.60 -2.49
CA MET A 82 1.01 9.98 -2.30
C MET A 82 2.10 11.03 -2.17
N LEU A 83 3.26 10.70 -1.58
CA LEU A 83 4.31 11.66 -1.26
C LEU A 83 5.39 11.73 -2.34
N ARG A 84 5.67 10.61 -3.00
CA ARG A 84 6.74 10.52 -4.00
C ARG A 84 6.35 11.01 -5.38
N LYS A 85 7.31 11.64 -6.04
CA LYS A 85 7.20 12.13 -7.43
C LYS A 85 8.21 11.50 -8.38
N ASP A 86 9.24 10.83 -7.86
CA ASP A 86 10.28 10.12 -8.61
C ASP A 86 9.73 8.91 -9.40
N ASP A 87 10.60 8.31 -10.21
CA ASP A 87 10.28 7.15 -11.06
C ASP A 87 10.19 5.82 -10.28
N GLY A 88 10.59 5.81 -9.00
CA GLY A 88 10.39 4.68 -8.08
C GLY A 88 9.02 4.67 -7.41
N LYS A 89 8.15 5.64 -7.70
CA LYS A 89 6.79 5.72 -7.16
C LYS A 89 5.88 4.62 -7.72
N LEU A 90 4.78 4.38 -7.01
CA LEU A 90 3.80 3.39 -7.41
C LEU A 90 3.06 3.87 -8.67
N PRO A 91 2.90 3.04 -9.73
CA PRO A 91 2.26 3.50 -10.95
C PRO A 91 0.84 3.99 -10.70
N ASN A 92 0.50 5.20 -11.15
CA ASN A 92 -0.81 5.81 -10.89
C ASN A 92 -2.00 4.92 -11.30
N ARG A 93 -1.82 4.12 -12.36
CA ARG A 93 -2.84 3.14 -12.80
C ARG A 93 -3.13 2.09 -11.73
N VAL A 94 -2.10 1.62 -11.03
CA VAL A 94 -2.20 0.64 -9.94
C VAL A 94 -2.83 1.29 -8.70
N CYS A 95 -2.46 2.51 -8.35
CA CYS A 95 -3.09 3.25 -7.25
C CYS A 95 -4.59 3.43 -7.48
N PHE A 96 -4.99 3.84 -8.68
CA PHE A 96 -6.39 4.05 -9.03
C PHE A 96 -7.19 2.74 -9.02
N SER A 97 -6.67 1.67 -9.62
CA SER A 97 -7.35 0.38 -9.64
C SER A 97 -7.42 -0.25 -8.24
N ALA A 98 -6.35 -0.14 -7.43
CA ALA A 98 -6.36 -0.57 -6.03
C ALA A 98 -7.40 0.19 -5.20
N GLY A 99 -7.53 1.50 -5.41
CA GLY A 99 -8.56 2.31 -4.76
C GLY A 99 -9.98 1.85 -5.10
N ILE A 100 -10.27 1.60 -6.39
CA ILE A 100 -11.57 1.06 -6.81
C ILE A 100 -11.80 -0.32 -6.19
N LEU A 101 -10.82 -1.22 -6.24
CA LEU A 101 -10.93 -2.56 -5.66
C LEU A 101 -11.19 -2.50 -4.15
N ALA A 102 -10.47 -1.65 -3.42
CA ALA A 102 -10.67 -1.46 -1.99
C ALA A 102 -12.09 -0.96 -1.69
N LEU A 103 -12.59 0.02 -2.44
CA LEU A 103 -13.96 0.51 -2.29
C LEU A 103 -15.00 -0.60 -2.55
N VAL A 104 -14.83 -1.37 -3.62
CA VAL A 104 -15.72 -2.50 -3.95
C VAL A 104 -15.72 -3.53 -2.82
N LEU A 105 -14.55 -3.88 -2.27
CA LEU A 105 -14.44 -4.81 -1.15
C LEU A 105 -15.13 -4.30 0.11
N ILE A 106 -14.94 -3.01 0.45
CA ILE A 106 -15.57 -2.38 1.62
C ILE A 106 -17.10 -2.34 1.46
N VAL A 107 -17.60 -1.90 0.31
CA VAL A 107 -19.05 -1.80 0.04
C VAL A 107 -19.69 -3.17 -0.02
N SER A 108 -19.04 -4.14 -0.67
CA SER A 108 -19.49 -5.53 -0.73
C SER A 108 -19.56 -6.11 0.69
N GLY A 109 -18.49 -5.97 1.48
CA GLY A 109 -18.47 -6.41 2.87
C GLY A 109 -19.59 -5.79 3.70
N TYR A 110 -19.82 -4.48 3.55
CA TYR A 110 -20.93 -3.79 4.22
C TYR A 110 -22.31 -4.31 3.81
N PHE A 111 -22.52 -4.60 2.53
CA PHE A 111 -23.79 -5.12 2.03
C PHE A 111 -24.06 -6.56 2.48
N PHE A 112 -23.03 -7.42 2.49
CA PHE A 112 -23.17 -8.83 2.90
C PHE A 112 -23.22 -9.05 4.41
N LEU A 113 -22.54 -8.21 5.20
CA LEU A 113 -22.47 -8.34 6.67
C LEU A 113 -23.57 -7.56 7.40
N LYS A 114 -24.46 -6.89 6.66
CA LYS A 114 -25.64 -6.21 7.18
C LYS A 114 -26.87 -7.10 7.09
#